data_AF-A0AAD7SF37-F1
#
_entry.id   AF-A0AAD7SF37-F1
#
_cell.length_a   1.000
_cell.length_b   1.000
_cell.length_c   1.000
_cell.angle_alpha   90.00
_cell.angle_beta   90.00
_cell.angle_gamma   90.00
#
_symmetry.space_group_name_H-M   'P 1'
#
loop_
_entity.id
_entity.type
_entity.pdbx_description
1 polymer ?
#
loop_
_entity_poly.entity_id
_entity_poly.type
_entity_poly.pdbx_seq_one_letter_code
_entity_poly.pdbx_strand_id
1 'polypeptide(L)'
;MALDPGLPPLLLWTITFQALCSYSGGTNNEVNLLDTSSISGDWGWLTYPSHGWDAINEMDEYFSPIHTYQVCNVMSPSQNNWLRTNWIQRDGARRIYIEIKFTLRDCNSMPGVLGTCKETFNLYYYEIDRDIGTNIWESQFSKIDTIAADESFTSVDLGVRRLKLNTEVRGVGPLTKRGFYLAFQDIGACIAIVSVRVYYKRCSAMARNLAVFTDVVTGADSSSLVEVRGQCVDHAEERDTPKMYCSAEGEWLVPIGRCVCSAGFEEHRETCVENETKDCFYQSLDQALSRIPRNDKILLLGDFNARRLQKSSKRRFHCARLRKAEARNEFRRLTAKKLKVIEPFLSSENPMYERFVSLSSVLYEAAAQSLGYRGRKHQNWFDENSDTITTLLEHMHQAHRVTLNNLTSGNLWQQW
;
A
#
# COMPACT_ATOMS: atom_id res chain seq x y z
N MET A 1 -18.79 55.34 -28.89
CA MET A 1 -18.44 54.18 -28.04
C MET A 1 -17.73 53.19 -28.96
N ALA A 2 -16.47 53.42 -29.36
CA ALA A 2 -15.23 53.23 -28.60
C ALA A 2 -15.06 51.79 -28.06
N LEU A 3 -14.28 51.02 -28.83
CA LEU A 3 -13.32 49.94 -28.48
C LEU A 3 -13.82 48.51 -28.15
N ASP A 4 -13.75 47.65 -29.17
CA ASP A 4 -12.95 46.39 -29.31
C ASP A 4 -11.84 46.11 -28.24
N PRO A 5 -11.19 44.93 -28.21
CA PRO A 5 -11.65 43.53 -28.14
C PRO A 5 -10.85 42.76 -27.04
N GLY A 6 -11.09 41.47 -26.82
CA GLY A 6 -10.11 40.61 -26.13
C GLY A 6 -10.69 39.62 -25.12
N LEU A 7 -10.86 38.37 -25.58
CA LEU A 7 -10.66 37.21 -24.71
C LEU A 7 -9.14 37.08 -24.46
N PRO A 8 -8.71 36.94 -23.19
CA PRO A 8 -7.54 36.13 -22.92
C PRO A 8 -7.83 35.01 -21.91
N PRO A 9 -6.98 33.96 -21.95
CA PRO A 9 -7.23 32.64 -21.39
C PRO A 9 -6.77 32.57 -19.93
N LEU A 10 -7.70 32.39 -18.98
CA LEU A 10 -7.36 32.25 -17.55
C LEU A 10 -8.21 31.20 -16.82
N LEU A 11 -8.58 30.12 -17.52
CA LEU A 11 -9.25 28.96 -16.93
C LEU A 11 -8.56 27.62 -17.30
N LEU A 12 -7.23 27.66 -17.43
CA LEU A 12 -6.38 26.48 -17.66
C LEU A 12 -5.26 26.33 -16.62
N TRP A 13 -5.43 26.92 -15.43
CA TRP A 13 -4.42 26.87 -14.36
C TRP A 13 -4.95 26.42 -12.99
N THR A 14 -6.03 25.64 -12.94
CA THR A 14 -6.54 25.04 -11.68
C THR A 14 -7.11 23.61 -11.82
N ILE A 15 -6.70 22.85 -12.85
CA ILE A 15 -6.94 21.39 -12.93
C ILE A 15 -5.62 20.63 -13.15
N THR A 16 -4.57 21.03 -12.43
CA THR A 16 -3.27 20.31 -12.40
C THR A 16 -2.75 20.06 -10.98
N PHE A 17 -3.58 20.20 -9.94
CA PHE A 17 -3.13 19.98 -8.57
C PHE A 17 -4.16 19.29 -7.68
N GLN A 18 -4.68 18.13 -8.11
CA GLN A 18 -5.29 17.15 -7.19
C GLN A 18 -5.45 15.72 -7.76
N ALA A 19 -4.55 15.34 -8.68
CA ALA A 19 -4.38 13.95 -9.11
C ALA A 19 -2.98 13.41 -8.77
N LEU A 20 -2.39 13.89 -7.67
CA LEU A 20 -1.14 13.40 -7.09
C LEU A 20 -1.23 13.55 -5.58
N CYS A 21 -1.88 12.57 -4.94
CA CYS A 21 -1.60 12.07 -3.58
C CYS A 21 -2.70 11.07 -3.17
N SER A 22 -3.01 10.11 -4.05
CA SER A 22 -2.95 8.74 -3.54
C SER A 22 -1.47 8.42 -3.52
N TYR A 23 -0.84 8.60 -2.35
CA TYR A 23 0.44 7.96 -2.08
C TYR A 23 0.14 6.47 -1.96
N SER A 24 -0.17 5.80 -3.08
CA SER A 24 0.48 4.54 -3.33
C SER A 24 1.95 4.94 -3.47
N GLY A 25 2.66 5.01 -2.33
CA GLY A 25 4.07 4.72 -2.37
C GLY A 25 4.11 3.34 -3.00
N GLY A 26 4.35 3.30 -4.31
CA GLY A 26 4.67 2.07 -4.99
C GLY A 26 5.95 1.64 -4.33
N THR A 27 5.83 0.86 -3.27
CA THR A 27 6.97 0.14 -2.76
C THR A 27 7.39 -0.72 -3.93
N ASN A 28 8.54 -0.40 -4.54
CA ASN A 28 9.13 -1.29 -5.53
C ASN A 28 9.46 -2.58 -4.76
N ASN A 29 8.50 -3.49 -4.77
CA ASN A 29 8.61 -4.82 -4.19
C ASN A 29 9.62 -5.65 -4.99
N GLU A 30 10.09 -5.14 -6.13
CA GLU A 30 11.13 -5.72 -6.97
C GLU A 30 12.48 -5.05 -6.70
N VAL A 31 13.51 -5.86 -6.48
CA VAL A 31 14.89 -5.41 -6.38
C VAL A 31 15.68 -5.99 -7.54
N ASN A 32 16.24 -5.11 -8.37
CA ASN A 32 17.03 -5.49 -9.55
C ASN A 32 18.40 -6.03 -9.13
N LEU A 33 18.75 -7.21 -9.65
CA LEU A 33 20.08 -7.81 -9.59
C LEU A 33 20.87 -7.54 -10.88
N LEU A 34 20.17 -7.45 -12.02
CA LEU A 34 20.71 -7.10 -13.33
C LEU A 34 19.63 -6.35 -14.10
N ASP A 35 20.01 -5.28 -14.80
CA ASP A 35 19.14 -4.61 -15.76
C ASP A 35 19.99 -4.07 -16.90
N THR A 36 19.98 -4.76 -18.04
CA THR A 36 20.82 -4.36 -19.18
C THR A 36 20.36 -3.06 -19.84
N SER A 37 19.11 -2.62 -19.63
CA SER A 37 18.62 -1.34 -20.15
C SER A 37 19.27 -0.14 -19.46
N SER A 38 19.81 -0.34 -18.25
CA SER A 38 20.54 0.68 -17.50
C SER A 38 22.05 0.74 -17.84
N ILE A 39 22.55 -0.25 -18.58
CA ILE A 39 23.97 -0.37 -18.95
C ILE A 39 24.18 0.33 -20.29
N SER A 40 25.10 1.30 -20.31
CA SER A 40 25.51 1.94 -21.56
C SER A 40 26.63 1.16 -22.25
N GLY A 41 26.45 0.84 -23.53
CA GLY A 41 27.43 0.12 -24.34
C GLY A 41 27.36 -1.41 -24.19
N ASP A 42 28.47 -2.08 -24.54
CA ASP A 42 28.56 -3.54 -24.52
C ASP A 42 28.39 -4.10 -23.10
N TRP A 43 27.51 -5.10 -22.97
CA TRP A 43 27.26 -5.77 -21.69
C TRP A 43 28.45 -6.64 -21.24
N GLY A 44 29.38 -6.93 -22.15
CA GLY A 44 30.59 -7.70 -21.89
C GLY A 44 30.30 -9.17 -21.58
N TRP A 45 29.25 -9.72 -22.20
CA TRP A 45 28.87 -11.11 -22.02
C TRP A 45 29.72 -12.04 -22.89
N LEU A 46 29.86 -13.28 -22.45
CA LEU A 46 30.69 -14.25 -23.15
C LEU A 46 29.90 -15.02 -24.18
N THR A 47 30.47 -15.15 -25.37
CA THR A 47 29.89 -15.90 -26.48
C THR A 47 30.70 -17.17 -26.74
N TYR A 48 30.01 -18.27 -27.03
CA TYR A 48 30.64 -19.53 -27.42
C TYR A 48 29.77 -20.27 -28.45
N PRO A 49 30.29 -20.63 -29.63
CA PRO A 49 31.59 -20.21 -30.17
C PRO A 49 31.66 -18.67 -30.35
N SER A 50 32.86 -18.12 -30.54
CA SER A 50 33.10 -16.67 -30.63
C SER A 50 32.32 -15.95 -31.74
N HIS A 51 31.79 -16.69 -32.72
CA HIS A 51 31.01 -16.19 -33.85
C HIS A 51 29.55 -16.68 -33.84
N GLY A 52 29.06 -17.13 -32.68
CA GLY A 52 27.67 -17.53 -32.52
C GLY A 52 26.76 -16.31 -32.34
N TRP A 53 26.98 -15.58 -31.26
CA TRP A 53 26.24 -14.36 -30.92
C TRP A 53 27.08 -13.12 -31.21
N ASP A 54 26.47 -12.13 -31.86
CA ASP A 54 27.09 -10.85 -32.18
C ASP A 54 26.51 -9.74 -31.31
N ALA A 55 27.39 -8.94 -30.72
CA ALA A 55 27.06 -7.74 -29.96
C ALA A 55 26.90 -6.54 -30.91
N ILE A 56 25.71 -5.94 -30.96
CA ILE A 56 25.38 -4.86 -31.89
C ILE A 56 24.83 -3.65 -31.15
N ASN A 57 25.21 -2.46 -31.61
CA ASN A 57 24.60 -1.21 -31.19
C ASN A 57 23.49 -0.84 -32.17
N GLU A 58 22.27 -0.69 -31.66
CA GLU A 58 21.08 -0.31 -32.40
C GLU A 58 20.45 0.96 -31.80
N MET A 59 19.37 1.44 -32.41
CA MET A 59 18.57 2.56 -31.90
C MET A 59 17.16 2.04 -31.65
N ASP A 60 16.58 2.39 -30.49
CA ASP A 60 15.18 2.07 -30.21
C ASP A 60 14.20 2.98 -30.98
N GLU A 61 12.90 2.80 -30.74
CA GLU A 61 11.83 3.61 -31.35
C GLU A 61 11.95 5.11 -31.02
N TYR A 62 12.62 5.46 -29.91
CA TYR A 62 12.83 6.83 -29.44
C TYR A 62 14.21 7.39 -29.80
N PHE A 63 14.94 6.71 -30.69
CA PHE A 63 16.31 7.08 -31.08
C PHE A 63 17.30 7.11 -29.92
N SER A 64 17.09 6.29 -28.89
CA SER A 64 18.07 6.05 -27.84
C SER A 64 19.00 4.90 -28.27
N PRO A 65 20.31 5.04 -28.08
CA PRO A 65 21.25 3.97 -28.39
C PRO A 65 21.00 2.80 -27.44
N ILE A 66 20.71 1.63 -28.00
CA ILE A 66 20.56 0.37 -27.28
C ILE A 66 21.66 -0.59 -27.72
N HIS A 67 22.05 -1.46 -26.81
CA HIS A 67 22.97 -2.55 -27.11
C HIS A 67 22.19 -3.86 -27.12
N THR A 68 22.39 -4.70 -28.14
CA THR A 68 21.66 -5.95 -28.35
C THR A 68 22.63 -7.09 -28.64
N TYR A 69 22.24 -8.32 -28.30
CA TYR A 69 22.92 -9.52 -28.79
C TYR A 69 22.02 -10.21 -29.80
N GLN A 70 22.54 -10.48 -31.00
CA GLN A 70 21.80 -11.13 -32.07
C GLN A 70 22.51 -12.38 -32.60
N VAL A 71 21.71 -13.32 -33.11
CA VAL A 71 22.17 -14.51 -33.82
C VAL A 71 21.15 -14.87 -34.90
N CYS A 72 21.63 -15.23 -36.09
CA CYS A 72 20.77 -15.61 -37.22
C CYS A 72 21.43 -16.67 -38.13
N ASN A 73 21.99 -17.71 -37.51
CA ASN A 73 22.70 -18.80 -38.21
C ASN A 73 21.74 -19.90 -38.74
N VAL A 74 20.61 -19.49 -39.30
CA VAL A 74 19.48 -20.36 -39.70
C VAL A 74 19.77 -21.31 -40.86
N MET A 75 20.80 -21.04 -41.66
CA MET A 75 21.19 -21.84 -42.82
C MET A 75 22.01 -23.09 -42.44
N SER A 76 22.68 -23.04 -41.28
CA SER A 76 23.59 -24.12 -40.87
C SER A 76 22.84 -25.12 -39.98
N PRO A 77 22.92 -26.44 -40.25
CA PRO A 77 22.30 -27.42 -39.37
C PRO A 77 23.01 -27.48 -38.01
N SER A 78 22.34 -28.06 -37.01
CA SER A 78 22.92 -28.40 -35.71
C SER A 78 23.63 -27.24 -34.99
N GLN A 79 22.99 -26.06 -34.94
CA GLN A 79 23.51 -24.92 -34.20
C GLN A 79 23.52 -25.17 -32.69
N ASN A 80 24.52 -24.58 -32.02
CA ASN A 80 24.67 -24.60 -30.56
C ASN A 80 25.41 -23.34 -30.11
N ASN A 81 24.74 -22.18 -30.21
CA ASN A 81 25.34 -20.87 -29.94
C ASN A 81 24.96 -20.42 -28.53
N TRP A 82 25.94 -20.28 -27.65
CA TRP A 82 25.78 -19.88 -26.26
C TRP A 82 26.17 -18.42 -26.06
N LEU A 83 25.31 -17.71 -25.33
CA LEU A 83 25.57 -16.40 -24.77
C LEU A 83 25.41 -16.49 -23.27
N ARG A 84 26.43 -16.10 -22.50
CA ARG A 84 26.44 -16.21 -21.04
C ARG A 84 26.67 -14.84 -20.41
N THR A 85 25.86 -14.51 -19.42
CA THR A 85 26.00 -13.28 -18.64
C THR A 85 27.29 -13.27 -17.82
N ASN A 86 27.59 -12.11 -17.24
CA ASN A 86 28.51 -12.01 -16.11
C ASN A 86 27.92 -12.65 -14.85
N TRP A 87 28.75 -12.83 -13.81
CA TRP A 87 28.32 -13.41 -12.55
C TRP A 87 27.38 -12.44 -11.82
N ILE A 88 26.18 -12.90 -11.49
CA ILE A 88 25.15 -12.10 -10.84
C ILE A 88 25.10 -12.49 -9.37
N GLN A 89 25.28 -11.51 -8.49
CA GLN A 89 25.17 -11.72 -7.05
C GLN A 89 23.69 -11.90 -6.67
N ARG A 90 23.40 -12.85 -5.78
CA ARG A 90 22.03 -13.20 -5.41
C ARG A 90 21.38 -12.25 -4.40
N ASP A 91 22.17 -11.52 -3.61
CA ASP A 91 21.71 -10.58 -2.57
C ASP A 91 20.60 -11.12 -1.64
N GLY A 92 20.73 -12.40 -1.26
CA GLY A 92 19.80 -13.06 -0.36
C GLY A 92 18.50 -13.53 -1.01
N ALA A 93 18.27 -13.24 -2.29
CA ALA A 93 17.11 -13.69 -3.06
C ALA A 93 16.97 -15.22 -3.03
N ARG A 94 15.84 -15.75 -2.59
CA ARG A 94 15.59 -17.21 -2.65
C ARG A 94 14.99 -17.64 -3.98
N ARG A 95 14.27 -16.73 -4.62
CA ARG A 95 13.68 -16.87 -5.94
C ARG A 95 14.00 -15.61 -6.75
N ILE A 96 14.39 -15.79 -8.00
CA ILE A 96 14.61 -14.70 -8.95
C ILE A 96 13.59 -14.79 -10.08
N TYR A 97 13.39 -13.67 -10.76
CA TYR A 97 12.60 -13.51 -11.95
C TYR A 97 13.50 -12.95 -13.04
N ILE A 98 13.41 -13.56 -14.22
CA ILE A 98 14.21 -13.23 -15.38
C ILE A 98 13.21 -12.76 -16.43
N GLU A 99 13.21 -11.46 -16.69
CA GLU A 99 12.44 -10.82 -17.75
C GLU A 99 13.36 -10.62 -18.96
N ILE A 100 12.94 -11.14 -20.11
CA ILE A 100 13.70 -11.09 -21.35
C ILE A 100 12.84 -10.39 -22.39
N LYS A 101 13.38 -9.32 -22.98
CA LYS A 101 12.78 -8.65 -24.13
C LYS A 101 13.58 -8.99 -25.37
N PHE A 102 12.93 -9.52 -26.39
CA PHE A 102 13.61 -10.00 -27.60
C PHE A 102 12.74 -9.88 -28.84
N THR A 103 13.37 -9.91 -30.00
CA THR A 103 12.68 -10.02 -31.30
C THR A 103 13.01 -11.37 -31.93
N LEU A 104 12.06 -11.90 -32.71
CA LEU A 104 12.20 -13.19 -33.38
C LEU A 104 11.62 -13.12 -34.79
N ARG A 105 12.38 -13.62 -35.77
CA ARG A 105 11.95 -13.67 -37.17
C ARG A 105 11.25 -15.00 -37.48
N ASP A 106 10.11 -14.91 -38.14
CA ASP A 106 9.35 -16.08 -38.64
C ASP A 106 10.18 -16.86 -39.67
N CYS A 107 10.32 -18.17 -39.46
CA CYS A 107 11.03 -19.08 -40.35
C CYS A 107 10.39 -19.15 -41.75
N ASN A 108 9.07 -19.02 -41.84
CA ASN A 108 8.35 -19.04 -43.12
C ASN A 108 8.66 -17.80 -43.99
N SER A 109 9.14 -16.73 -43.36
CA SER A 109 9.54 -15.51 -44.06
C SER A 109 10.95 -15.59 -44.70
N MET A 110 11.67 -16.68 -44.45
CA MET A 110 13.06 -16.87 -44.91
C MET A 110 13.16 -17.94 -46.01
N PRO A 111 13.75 -17.62 -47.17
CA PRO A 111 13.91 -18.59 -48.25
C PRO A 111 15.04 -19.58 -47.92
N GLY A 112 14.80 -20.88 -48.13
CA GLY A 112 15.84 -21.91 -48.10
C GLY A 112 16.22 -22.47 -46.73
N VAL A 113 15.44 -22.19 -45.67
CA VAL A 113 15.78 -22.58 -44.28
C VAL A 113 14.84 -23.65 -43.68
N LEU A 114 14.04 -24.30 -44.52
CA LEU A 114 13.08 -25.32 -44.09
C LEU A 114 13.80 -26.52 -43.45
N GLY A 115 13.54 -26.76 -42.16
CA GLY A 115 14.09 -27.88 -41.39
C GLY A 115 15.28 -27.54 -40.48
N THR A 116 16.04 -26.49 -40.80
CA THR A 116 17.15 -25.99 -39.96
C THR A 116 16.72 -24.85 -39.05
N CYS A 117 15.82 -23.98 -39.52
CA CYS A 117 15.32 -22.83 -38.76
C CYS A 117 14.45 -23.24 -37.57
N LYS A 118 14.61 -22.53 -36.45
CA LYS A 118 13.81 -22.65 -35.23
C LYS A 118 13.24 -21.30 -34.81
N GLU A 119 12.13 -21.33 -34.09
CA GLU A 119 11.45 -20.13 -33.57
C GLU A 119 11.48 -20.11 -32.03
N THR A 120 12.52 -20.74 -31.47
CA THR A 120 12.71 -20.86 -30.03
C THR A 120 14.18 -20.84 -29.67
N PHE A 121 14.49 -20.37 -28.46
CA PHE A 121 15.80 -20.49 -27.85
C PHE A 121 15.66 -21.04 -26.43
N ASN A 122 16.73 -21.58 -25.87
CA ASN A 122 16.70 -22.16 -24.53
C ASN A 122 17.34 -21.20 -23.52
N LEU A 123 16.70 -21.09 -22.34
CA LEU A 123 17.22 -20.33 -21.22
C LEU A 123 17.79 -21.29 -20.17
N TYR A 124 18.98 -20.99 -19.65
CA TYR A 124 19.69 -21.79 -18.65
C TYR A 124 20.20 -20.94 -17.49
N TYR A 125 20.47 -21.59 -16.37
CA TYR A 125 21.20 -21.00 -15.24
C TYR A 125 22.23 -21.96 -14.65
N TYR A 126 23.23 -21.39 -13.97
CA TYR A 126 24.20 -22.15 -13.20
C TYR A 126 24.55 -21.41 -11.91
N GLU A 127 24.32 -22.06 -10.78
CA GLU A 127 24.61 -21.51 -9.45
C GLU A 127 26.05 -21.77 -9.00
N ILE A 128 26.74 -20.73 -8.52
CA ILE A 128 28.12 -20.85 -8.06
C ILE A 128 28.48 -19.78 -7.01
N ASP A 129 29.38 -20.14 -6.11
CA ASP A 129 29.77 -19.29 -4.98
C ASP A 129 30.79 -18.20 -5.31
N ARG A 130 31.37 -18.19 -6.52
CA ARG A 130 32.39 -17.25 -6.98
C ARG A 130 32.36 -17.09 -8.50
N ASP A 131 32.88 -15.96 -8.98
CA ASP A 131 33.10 -15.74 -10.41
C ASP A 131 34.24 -16.64 -10.94
N ILE A 132 33.97 -17.38 -12.01
CA ILE A 132 34.92 -18.30 -12.68
C ILE A 132 35.46 -17.76 -14.00
N GLY A 133 35.13 -16.52 -14.37
CA GLY A 133 35.64 -15.88 -15.58
C GLY A 133 35.17 -16.59 -16.85
N THR A 134 36.10 -16.97 -17.73
CA THR A 134 35.81 -17.36 -19.13
C THR A 134 35.58 -18.84 -19.39
N ASN A 135 35.75 -19.71 -18.40
CA ASN A 135 35.55 -21.15 -18.58
C ASN A 135 34.05 -21.48 -18.67
N ILE A 136 33.56 -21.84 -19.86
CA ILE A 136 32.18 -22.26 -20.11
C ILE A 136 32.14 -23.79 -20.24
N TRP A 137 31.34 -24.45 -19.40
CA TRP A 137 31.09 -25.89 -19.49
C TRP A 137 29.59 -26.12 -19.60
N GLU A 138 29.11 -26.47 -20.80
CA GLU A 138 27.68 -26.66 -21.09
C GLU A 138 26.99 -27.61 -20.07
N SER A 139 27.69 -28.68 -19.67
CA SER A 139 27.21 -29.67 -18.70
C SER A 139 26.87 -29.14 -17.29
N GLN A 140 27.33 -27.94 -16.93
CA GLN A 140 27.06 -27.34 -15.62
C GLN A 140 25.73 -26.59 -15.57
N PHE A 141 25.21 -26.20 -16.74
CA PHE A 141 24.00 -25.40 -16.84
C PHE A 141 22.75 -26.26 -16.73
N SER A 142 21.81 -25.79 -15.91
CA SER A 142 20.48 -26.38 -15.79
C SER A 142 19.49 -25.62 -16.67
N LYS A 143 18.73 -26.34 -17.48
CA LYS A 143 17.72 -25.73 -18.36
C LYS A 143 16.55 -25.19 -17.54
N ILE A 144 16.21 -23.93 -17.76
CA ILE A 144 15.03 -23.28 -17.18
C ILE A 144 13.82 -23.59 -18.04
N ASP A 145 13.86 -23.15 -19.31
CA ASP A 145 12.75 -23.32 -20.23
C ASP A 145 13.20 -23.16 -21.70
N THR A 146 12.34 -23.56 -22.62
CA THR A 146 12.41 -23.21 -24.04
C THR A 146 11.52 -21.99 -24.27
N ILE A 147 12.12 -20.86 -24.64
CA ILE A 147 11.42 -19.60 -24.86
C ILE A 147 10.99 -19.51 -26.33
N ALA A 148 9.71 -19.18 -26.54
CA ALA A 148 9.11 -18.91 -27.84
C ALA A 148 8.62 -17.47 -27.88
N ALA A 149 8.44 -16.92 -29.08
CA ALA A 149 7.82 -15.61 -29.27
C ALA A 149 6.29 -15.71 -29.32
N ASP A 150 5.60 -14.74 -28.71
CA ASP A 150 4.16 -14.53 -28.91
C ASP A 150 3.89 -13.96 -30.30
N GLU A 151 4.73 -13.01 -30.74
CA GLU A 151 4.68 -12.38 -32.05
C GLU A 151 6.04 -12.46 -32.75
N SER A 152 6.07 -13.04 -33.95
CA SER A 152 7.23 -13.04 -34.86
C SER A 152 7.07 -12.00 -35.96
N PHE A 153 8.18 -11.41 -36.41
CA PHE A 153 8.17 -10.48 -37.54
C PHE A 153 8.49 -11.18 -38.87
N THR A 154 7.91 -10.67 -39.96
CA THR A 154 8.07 -11.23 -41.32
C THR A 154 8.87 -10.29 -42.24
N SER A 155 9.12 -10.74 -43.48
CA SER A 155 9.74 -9.90 -44.51
C SER A 155 8.93 -8.65 -44.86
N VAL A 156 7.61 -8.67 -44.64
CA VAL A 156 6.74 -7.49 -44.81
C VAL A 156 7.00 -6.47 -43.72
N ASP A 157 7.10 -6.92 -42.47
CA ASP A 157 7.36 -6.05 -41.32
C ASP A 157 8.75 -5.41 -41.40
N LEU A 158 9.75 -6.12 -41.92
CA LEU A 158 11.07 -5.56 -42.23
C LEU A 158 11.00 -4.42 -43.26
N GLY A 159 10.15 -4.55 -44.28
CA GLY A 159 9.94 -3.51 -45.29
C GLY A 159 9.38 -2.21 -44.72
N VAL A 160 8.65 -2.28 -43.61
CA VAL A 160 8.06 -1.13 -42.90
C VAL A 160 8.86 -0.78 -41.62
N ARG A 161 10.00 -1.46 -41.38
CA ARG A 161 10.85 -1.31 -40.17
C ARG A 161 10.08 -1.48 -38.85
N ARG A 162 9.11 -2.39 -38.83
CA ARG A 162 8.26 -2.63 -37.66
C ARG A 162 8.62 -3.93 -36.98
N LEU A 163 9.62 -3.91 -36.11
CA LEU A 163 10.00 -5.09 -35.34
C LEU A 163 8.95 -5.42 -34.27
N LYS A 164 8.82 -6.70 -33.95
CA LYS A 164 7.91 -7.22 -32.92
C LYS A 164 8.69 -7.57 -31.66
N LEU A 165 8.48 -6.78 -30.61
CA LEU A 165 9.14 -6.96 -29.32
C LEU A 165 8.32 -7.87 -28.43
N ASN A 166 8.90 -9.01 -28.05
CA ASN A 166 8.32 -9.99 -27.14
C ASN A 166 8.86 -9.78 -25.74
N THR A 167 8.07 -10.09 -24.70
CA THR A 167 8.51 -10.04 -23.30
C THR A 167 8.15 -11.33 -22.61
N GLU A 168 9.15 -12.06 -22.13
CA GLU A 168 8.98 -13.34 -21.45
C GLU A 168 9.56 -13.29 -20.05
N VAL A 169 8.80 -13.80 -19.06
CA VAL A 169 9.22 -13.82 -17.65
C VAL A 169 9.30 -15.26 -17.15
N ARG A 170 10.44 -15.65 -16.57
CA ARG A 170 10.61 -16.96 -15.93
C ARG A 170 11.16 -16.81 -14.52
N GLY A 171 10.60 -17.60 -13.60
CA GLY A 171 11.01 -17.62 -12.19
C GLY A 171 11.87 -18.84 -11.86
N VAL A 172 12.96 -18.66 -11.12
CA VAL A 172 13.90 -19.72 -10.73
C VAL A 172 14.15 -19.67 -9.22
N GLY A 173 14.11 -20.84 -8.57
CA GLY A 173 14.40 -21.03 -7.15
C GLY A 173 14.01 -22.44 -6.69
N PRO A 174 14.38 -22.85 -5.47
CA PRO A 174 15.19 -22.11 -4.48
C PRO A 174 16.66 -22.00 -4.88
N LEU A 175 17.19 -20.78 -4.90
CA LEU A 175 18.63 -20.54 -5.06
C LEU A 175 19.35 -20.66 -3.71
N THR A 176 20.51 -21.30 -3.71
CA THR A 176 21.28 -21.64 -2.50
C THR A 176 22.70 -21.06 -2.52
N LYS A 177 23.31 -20.85 -3.68
CA LYS A 177 24.69 -20.37 -3.82
C LYS A 177 24.81 -18.85 -3.73
N ARG A 178 26.02 -18.29 -3.62
CA ARG A 178 26.20 -16.83 -3.50
C ARG A 178 25.79 -16.03 -4.75
N GLY A 179 25.86 -16.64 -5.93
CA GLY A 179 25.45 -16.03 -7.18
C GLY A 179 25.20 -17.07 -8.25
N PHE A 180 24.95 -16.60 -9.46
CA PHE A 180 24.62 -17.45 -10.59
C PHE A 180 24.99 -16.78 -11.92
N TYR A 181 25.05 -17.58 -12.97
CA TYR A 181 25.08 -17.11 -14.36
C TYR A 181 23.76 -17.45 -15.03
N LEU A 182 23.35 -16.62 -15.99
CA LEU A 182 22.35 -16.98 -16.98
C LEU A 182 23.03 -17.27 -18.31
N ALA A 183 22.44 -18.19 -19.08
CA ALA A 183 22.89 -18.47 -20.43
C ALA A 183 21.72 -18.66 -21.40
N PHE A 184 21.92 -18.22 -22.62
CA PHE A 184 20.98 -18.28 -23.74
C PHE A 184 21.60 -19.17 -24.80
N GLN A 185 20.91 -20.26 -25.14
CA GLN A 185 21.35 -21.21 -26.14
C GLN A 185 20.43 -21.10 -27.36
N ASP A 186 21.02 -20.72 -28.48
CA ASP A 186 20.41 -20.78 -29.79
C ASP A 186 20.73 -22.12 -30.49
N ILE A 187 19.69 -22.70 -31.10
CA ILE A 187 19.71 -23.96 -31.83
C ILE A 187 19.34 -23.81 -33.31
N GLY A 188 19.39 -22.57 -33.84
CA GLY A 188 19.15 -22.26 -35.25
C GLY A 188 18.00 -21.28 -35.49
N ALA A 189 17.80 -20.34 -34.58
CA ALA A 189 16.82 -19.26 -34.68
C ALA A 189 17.45 -17.97 -35.22
N CYS A 190 16.58 -17.03 -35.58
CA CYS A 190 16.97 -15.66 -35.93
C CYS A 190 16.38 -14.71 -34.88
N ILE A 191 17.18 -14.37 -33.88
CA ILE A 191 16.74 -13.68 -32.66
C ILE A 191 17.68 -12.53 -32.31
N ALA A 192 17.12 -11.50 -31.69
CA ALA A 192 17.88 -10.44 -31.05
C ALA A 192 17.36 -10.19 -29.64
N ILE A 193 18.23 -10.36 -28.63
CA ILE A 193 17.95 -10.04 -27.23
C ILE A 193 18.17 -8.54 -27.05
N VAL A 194 17.08 -7.85 -26.71
CA VAL A 194 17.04 -6.38 -26.57
C VAL A 194 17.29 -5.96 -25.13
N SER A 195 16.74 -6.69 -24.15
CA SER A 195 16.93 -6.38 -22.74
C SER A 195 16.77 -7.63 -21.89
N VAL A 196 17.56 -7.72 -20.82
CA VAL A 196 17.44 -8.74 -19.78
C VAL A 196 17.44 -8.04 -18.43
N ARG A 197 16.37 -8.26 -17.67
CA ARG A 197 16.21 -7.77 -16.31
C ARG A 197 16.04 -8.95 -15.37
N VAL A 198 16.94 -9.05 -14.39
CA VAL A 198 16.88 -10.06 -13.34
C VAL A 198 16.58 -9.36 -12.04
N TYR A 199 15.53 -9.78 -11.35
CA TYR A 199 15.11 -9.18 -10.09
C TYR A 199 14.55 -10.22 -9.13
N TYR A 200 14.45 -9.87 -7.86
CA TYR A 200 13.74 -10.67 -6.87
C TYR A 200 12.68 -9.82 -6.17
N LYS A 201 11.72 -10.50 -5.53
CA LYS A 201 10.63 -9.83 -4.82
C LYS A 201 10.90 -9.78 -3.32
N ARG A 202 10.43 -8.72 -2.68
CA ARG A 202 10.48 -8.50 -1.22
C ARG A 202 9.25 -7.74 -0.77
N CYS A 203 8.84 -7.93 0.47
CA CYS A 203 7.87 -7.06 1.11
C CYS A 203 8.62 -5.90 1.78
N SER A 204 8.27 -4.68 1.38
CA SER A 204 8.92 -3.46 1.89
C SER A 204 8.45 -3.12 3.31
N ALA A 205 9.33 -2.52 4.10
CA ALA A 205 9.13 -2.21 5.48
C ALA A 205 7.92 -1.28 5.65
N MET A 206 7.09 -1.56 6.65
CA MET A 206 5.90 -0.78 6.93
C MET A 206 5.54 -0.81 8.41
N ALA A 207 4.76 0.17 8.84
CA ALA A 207 4.17 0.20 10.17
C ALA A 207 2.67 -0.04 10.06
N ARG A 208 2.15 -0.93 10.92
CA ARG A 208 0.72 -1.21 11.03
C ARG A 208 0.36 -1.64 12.44
N ASN A 209 -0.77 -1.17 12.95
CA ASN A 209 -1.23 -1.47 14.31
C ASN A 209 -0.17 -1.13 15.39
N LEU A 210 0.54 0.00 15.21
CA LEU A 210 1.64 0.44 16.08
C LEU A 210 2.83 -0.55 16.17
N ALA A 211 3.00 -1.40 15.16
CA ALA A 211 4.16 -2.28 15.02
C ALA A 211 4.85 -2.04 13.68
N VAL A 212 6.18 -1.99 13.69
CA VAL A 212 7.06 -1.94 12.53
C VAL A 212 7.37 -3.36 12.06
N PHE A 213 7.19 -3.60 10.77
CA PHE A 213 7.59 -4.81 10.07
C PHE A 213 8.73 -4.43 9.13
N THR A 214 9.88 -5.08 9.31
CA THR A 214 11.10 -4.80 8.51
C THR A 214 11.00 -5.41 7.12
N ASP A 215 11.87 -4.96 6.23
CA ASP A 215 12.05 -5.56 4.90
C ASP A 215 12.30 -7.07 5.00
N VAL A 216 11.61 -7.86 4.18
CA VAL A 216 11.80 -9.31 4.12
C VAL A 216 11.75 -9.81 2.67
N VAL A 217 12.68 -10.70 2.33
CA VAL A 217 12.72 -11.38 1.02
C VAL A 217 11.63 -12.44 0.96
N THR A 218 10.99 -12.57 -0.20
CA THR A 218 9.95 -13.58 -0.40
C THR A 218 10.49 -15.01 -0.31
N GLY A 219 9.59 -15.97 -0.11
CA GLY A 219 9.93 -17.38 -0.08
C GLY A 219 10.37 -17.93 -1.45
N ALA A 220 10.86 -19.17 -1.46
CA ALA A 220 11.33 -19.82 -2.69
C ALA A 220 10.17 -20.26 -3.60
N ASP A 221 9.05 -20.69 -3.01
CA ASP A 221 7.91 -21.25 -3.72
C ASP A 221 6.85 -20.18 -4.02
N SER A 222 6.10 -20.35 -5.09
CA SER A 222 5.05 -19.41 -5.51
C SER A 222 3.89 -19.29 -4.52
N SER A 223 3.68 -20.30 -3.67
CA SER A 223 2.67 -20.29 -2.60
C SER A 223 3.27 -20.05 -1.21
N SER A 224 4.55 -19.71 -1.13
CA SER A 224 5.22 -19.51 0.16
C SER A 224 4.72 -18.26 0.88
N LEU A 225 4.53 -18.39 2.18
CA LEU A 225 4.23 -17.28 3.09
C LEU A 225 5.32 -17.17 4.15
N VAL A 226 6.00 -16.03 4.20
CA VAL A 226 7.05 -15.77 5.20
C VAL A 226 6.43 -15.02 6.39
N GLU A 227 6.38 -15.67 7.55
CA GLU A 227 5.94 -15.03 8.79
C GLU A 227 6.99 -14.02 9.28
N VAL A 228 6.54 -12.79 9.56
CA VAL A 228 7.36 -11.73 10.17
C VAL A 228 6.68 -11.24 11.43
N ARG A 229 7.42 -11.30 12.55
CA ARG A 229 7.01 -10.68 13.81
C ARG A 229 7.35 -9.19 13.76
N GLY A 230 6.35 -8.36 14.05
CA GLY A 230 6.53 -6.92 14.15
C GLY A 230 7.19 -6.52 15.47
N GLN A 231 7.84 -5.37 15.48
CA GLN A 231 8.36 -4.73 16.69
C GLN A 231 7.50 -3.51 17.01
N CYS A 232 7.05 -3.36 18.25
CA CYS A 232 6.28 -2.17 18.63
C CYS A 232 7.07 -0.89 18.35
N VAL A 233 6.38 0.15 17.88
CA VAL A 233 6.98 1.49 17.70
C VAL A 233 7.44 2.06 19.04
N ASP A 234 8.28 3.09 18.98
CA ASP A 234 8.75 3.77 20.18
C ASP A 234 7.57 4.26 21.03
N HIS A 235 7.72 4.11 22.34
CA HIS A 235 6.69 4.42 23.33
C HIS A 235 5.39 3.60 23.17
N ALA A 236 5.45 2.41 22.57
CA ALA A 236 4.35 1.45 22.55
C ALA A 236 4.71 0.12 23.23
N GLU A 237 3.70 -0.53 23.80
CA GLU A 237 3.78 -1.82 24.47
C GLU A 237 3.01 -2.89 23.69
N GLU A 238 3.51 -4.13 23.72
CA GLU A 238 2.86 -5.28 23.08
C GLU A 238 1.61 -5.67 23.85
N ARG A 239 0.44 -5.56 23.20
CA ARG A 239 -0.82 -6.07 23.75
C ARG A 239 -1.07 -7.51 23.29
N ASP A 240 -0.97 -7.71 21.98
CA ASP A 240 -1.06 -9.00 21.31
C ASP A 240 0.10 -9.08 20.33
N THR A 241 0.80 -10.22 20.24
CA THR A 241 2.01 -10.34 19.41
C THR A 241 1.75 -9.95 17.95
N PRO A 242 2.34 -8.83 17.46
CA PRO A 242 2.10 -8.35 16.11
C PRO A 242 2.82 -9.26 15.11
N LYS A 243 2.08 -9.77 14.13
CA LYS A 243 2.57 -10.66 13.07
C LYS A 243 1.94 -10.31 11.73
N MET A 244 2.72 -10.45 10.67
CA MET A 244 2.28 -10.34 9.29
C MET A 244 2.94 -11.43 8.43
N TYR A 245 2.36 -11.70 7.26
CA TYR A 245 2.90 -12.67 6.32
C TYR A 245 3.22 -11.99 5.00
N CYS A 246 4.41 -12.22 4.48
CA CYS A 246 4.85 -11.76 3.17
C CYS A 246 4.59 -12.85 2.12
N SER A 247 3.84 -12.53 1.07
CA SER A 247 3.53 -13.45 -0.04
C SER A 247 4.68 -13.56 -1.04
N ALA A 248 4.64 -14.57 -1.92
CA ALA A 248 5.64 -14.74 -2.97
C ALA A 248 5.67 -13.57 -3.99
N GLU A 249 4.57 -12.84 -4.09
CA GLU A 249 4.40 -11.67 -4.97
C GLU A 249 5.00 -10.38 -4.36
N GLY A 250 5.50 -10.43 -3.12
CA GLY A 250 6.02 -9.26 -2.41
C GLY A 250 4.95 -8.44 -1.71
N GLU A 251 3.76 -9.03 -1.49
CA GLU A 251 2.64 -8.36 -0.84
C GLU A 251 2.50 -8.77 0.63
N TRP A 252 2.20 -7.79 1.48
CA TRP A 252 1.89 -8.01 2.87
C TRP A 252 0.43 -8.44 3.06
N LEU A 253 0.21 -9.54 3.76
CA LEU A 253 -1.12 -10.04 4.11
C LEU A 253 -1.64 -9.46 5.43
N VAL A 254 -2.84 -9.89 5.83
CA VAL A 254 -3.59 -9.34 6.98
C VAL A 254 -2.76 -9.37 8.28
N PRO A 255 -2.66 -8.23 9.01
CA PRO A 255 -1.97 -8.16 10.28
C PRO A 255 -2.75 -8.86 11.40
N ILE A 256 -2.01 -9.57 12.25
CA ILE A 256 -2.50 -10.24 13.46
C ILE A 256 -1.82 -9.60 14.67
N GLY A 257 -2.57 -9.32 15.73
CA GLY A 257 -2.04 -8.65 16.91
C GLY A 257 -1.83 -7.15 16.73
N ARG A 258 -1.43 -6.47 17.82
CA ARG A 258 -1.21 -5.03 17.85
C ARG A 258 -0.40 -4.58 19.05
N CYS A 259 0.22 -3.43 18.92
CA CYS A 259 0.75 -2.67 20.04
C CYS A 259 -0.24 -1.57 20.48
N VAL A 260 0.02 -0.99 21.65
CA VAL A 260 -0.73 0.13 22.22
C VAL A 260 0.26 1.15 22.77
N CYS A 261 -0.02 2.44 22.63
CA CYS A 261 0.85 3.47 23.20
C CYS A 261 0.91 3.35 24.73
N SER A 262 2.10 3.55 25.26
CA SER A 262 2.41 3.53 26.69
C SER A 262 1.71 4.70 27.40
N ALA A 263 1.69 4.69 28.72
CA ALA A 263 1.17 5.82 29.50
C ALA A 263 1.89 7.14 29.13
N GLY A 264 1.15 8.24 29.04
CA GLY A 264 1.65 9.55 28.57
C GLY A 264 1.51 9.79 27.06
N PHE A 265 1.47 8.72 26.25
CA PHE A 265 1.44 8.82 24.79
C PHE A 265 0.05 8.57 24.20
N GLU A 266 -0.20 9.14 23.02
CA GLU A 266 -1.40 8.86 22.22
C GLU A 266 -1.07 8.41 20.79
N GLU A 267 -1.91 7.52 20.25
CA GLU A 267 -1.78 7.01 18.88
C GLU A 267 -2.10 8.13 17.89
N HIS A 268 -1.12 8.52 17.10
CA HIS A 268 -1.26 9.42 15.97
C HIS A 268 -0.74 8.74 14.71
N ARG A 269 -1.67 8.25 13.87
CA ARG A 269 -1.35 7.38 12.71
C ARG A 269 -0.71 6.07 13.21
N GLU A 270 0.54 5.80 12.84
CA GLU A 270 1.27 4.59 13.23
C GLU A 270 2.43 4.92 14.18
N THR A 271 2.36 6.06 14.87
CA THR A 271 3.34 6.46 15.89
C THR A 271 2.64 6.83 17.20
N CYS A 272 3.40 6.77 18.28
CA CYS A 272 2.97 7.25 19.60
C CYS A 272 3.61 8.61 19.87
N VAL A 273 2.78 9.63 20.07
CA VAL A 273 3.24 11.00 20.35
C VAL A 273 2.90 11.38 21.78
N GLU A 274 3.77 12.15 22.42
CA GLU A 274 3.50 12.71 23.74
C GLU A 274 2.25 13.57 23.67
N ASN A 275 1.36 13.39 24.64
CA ASN A 275 0.19 14.23 24.76
C ASN A 275 0.50 15.33 25.79
N GLU A 276 0.97 16.48 25.30
CA GLU A 276 1.29 17.66 26.13
C GLU A 276 0.16 18.03 27.11
N THR A 277 -1.10 17.78 26.73
CA THR A 277 -2.26 18.08 27.58
C THR A 277 -2.42 17.06 28.71
N LYS A 278 -2.11 15.78 28.44
CA LYS A 278 -2.16 14.69 29.42
C LYS A 278 -1.00 14.79 30.40
N ASP A 279 0.19 15.13 29.91
CA ASP A 279 1.36 15.32 30.76
C ASP A 279 1.22 16.57 31.64
N CYS A 280 0.70 17.68 31.10
CA CYS A 280 0.32 18.83 31.93
C CYS A 280 -0.72 18.47 33.00
N PHE A 281 -1.70 17.61 32.68
CA PHE A 281 -2.68 17.14 33.66
C PHE A 281 -2.04 16.31 34.78
N TYR A 282 -1.20 15.31 34.44
CA TYR A 282 -0.54 14.47 35.46
C TYR A 282 0.50 15.25 36.27
N GLN A 283 1.26 16.16 35.65
CA GLN A 283 2.16 17.06 36.39
C GLN A 283 1.40 17.98 37.34
N SER A 284 0.26 18.53 36.90
CA SER A 284 -0.61 19.35 37.76
C SER A 284 -1.20 18.53 38.91
N LEU A 285 -1.59 17.28 38.64
CA LEU A 285 -2.11 16.37 39.65
C LEU A 285 -1.04 16.00 40.69
N ASP A 286 0.17 15.66 40.26
CA ASP A 286 1.28 15.33 41.17
C ASP A 286 1.69 16.53 42.03
N GLN A 287 1.70 17.73 41.45
CA GLN A 287 1.91 18.97 42.19
C GLN A 287 0.78 19.25 43.20
N ALA A 288 -0.47 18.90 42.89
CA ALA A 288 -1.57 19.02 43.82
C ALA A 288 -1.48 17.98 44.96
N LEU A 289 -1.14 16.73 44.64
CA LEU A 289 -1.00 15.64 45.61
C LEU A 289 0.15 15.86 46.59
N SER A 290 1.28 16.41 46.12
CA SER A 290 2.45 16.71 46.96
C SER A 290 2.20 17.82 48.01
N ARG A 291 1.15 18.63 47.84
CA ARG A 291 0.74 19.65 48.81
C ARG A 291 -0.18 19.12 49.91
N ILE A 292 -0.64 17.87 49.80
CA ILE A 292 -1.59 17.28 50.75
C ILE A 292 -0.80 16.56 51.87
N PRO A 293 -1.09 16.85 53.15
CA PRO A 293 -0.49 16.14 54.27
C PRO A 293 -0.77 14.63 54.22
N ARG A 294 0.21 13.80 54.56
CA ARG A 294 0.11 12.32 54.47
C ARG A 294 -1.00 11.70 55.33
N ASN A 295 -1.54 12.44 56.30
CA ASN A 295 -2.60 11.98 57.19
C ASN A 295 -4.01 12.28 56.68
N ASP A 296 -4.14 13.08 55.62
CA ASP A 296 -5.44 13.44 55.05
C ASP A 296 -5.88 12.40 54.01
N LYS A 297 -7.18 12.06 54.04
CA LYS A 297 -7.78 11.17 53.05
C LYS A 297 -8.14 11.98 51.80
N ILE A 298 -7.58 11.60 50.67
CA ILE A 298 -7.84 12.26 49.39
C ILE A 298 -9.05 11.58 48.73
N LEU A 299 -10.12 12.34 48.52
CA LEU A 299 -11.23 11.92 47.66
C LEU A 299 -11.00 12.48 46.25
N LEU A 300 -10.52 11.61 45.36
CA LEU A 300 -10.39 11.90 43.93
C LEU A 300 -11.78 11.86 43.29
N LEU A 301 -12.48 13.00 43.33
CA LEU A 301 -13.76 13.19 42.66
C LEU A 301 -13.49 13.61 41.21
N GLY A 302 -13.47 12.61 40.33
CA GLY A 302 -13.32 12.82 38.90
C GLY A 302 -13.60 11.52 38.16
N ASP A 303 -14.26 11.62 37.02
CA ASP A 303 -14.41 10.50 36.11
C ASP A 303 -13.05 10.31 35.39
N PHE A 304 -12.09 9.65 36.04
CA PHE A 304 -10.77 9.32 35.43
C PHE A 304 -10.91 8.37 34.24
N ASN A 305 -12.12 7.85 34.00
CA ASN A 305 -12.58 7.48 32.68
C ASN A 305 -12.97 8.73 31.88
N ALA A 306 -12.03 9.64 31.67
CA ALA A 306 -12.06 10.47 30.49
C ALA A 306 -11.75 9.55 29.29
N ARG A 307 -12.68 8.63 28.97
CA ARG A 307 -12.96 8.39 27.56
C ARG A 307 -13.11 9.80 27.03
N ARG A 308 -12.23 10.19 26.11
CA ARG A 308 -12.43 11.37 25.27
C ARG A 308 -13.93 11.54 25.10
N LEU A 309 -14.43 12.76 25.19
CA LEU A 309 -15.64 13.14 24.46
C LEU A 309 -15.37 12.87 22.95
N GLN A 310 -15.16 11.61 22.55
CA GLN A 310 -15.68 11.09 21.31
C GLN A 310 -17.13 11.48 21.40
N LYS A 311 -17.48 12.51 20.61
CA LYS A 311 -18.85 12.92 20.27
C LYS A 311 -19.81 11.86 20.76
N SER A 312 -20.57 12.17 21.83
CA SER A 312 -21.45 11.24 22.53
C SER A 312 -21.88 10.15 21.58
N SER A 313 -21.44 8.89 21.80
CA SER A 313 -21.66 7.83 20.82
C SER A 313 -23.14 7.89 20.44
N LYS A 314 -23.44 8.32 19.20
CA LYS A 314 -24.79 8.71 18.81
C LYS A 314 -25.71 7.59 19.27
N ARG A 315 -26.72 7.92 20.10
CA ARG A 315 -27.58 6.92 20.74
C ARG A 315 -28.02 5.91 19.66
N ARG A 316 -27.68 4.62 19.83
CA ARG A 316 -27.93 3.63 18.77
C ARG A 316 -29.43 3.48 18.53
N PHE A 317 -29.87 3.64 17.30
CA PHE A 317 -31.28 3.46 16.94
C PHE A 317 -31.72 2.00 17.06
N HIS A 318 -33.00 1.79 17.34
CA HIS A 318 -33.58 0.45 17.40
C HIS A 318 -33.91 -0.08 15.98
N CYS A 319 -32.87 -0.28 15.15
CA CYS A 319 -33.02 -0.65 13.73
C CYS A 319 -33.84 -1.93 13.48
N ALA A 320 -33.99 -2.80 14.48
CA ALA A 320 -34.88 -3.96 14.42
C ALA A 320 -36.35 -3.58 14.15
N ARG A 321 -36.79 -2.37 14.53
CA ARG A 321 -38.15 -1.87 14.25
C ARG A 321 -38.43 -1.70 12.77
N LEU A 322 -37.42 -1.48 11.92
CA LEU A 322 -37.59 -1.40 10.45
C LEU A 322 -38.12 -2.70 9.82
N ARG A 323 -38.04 -3.82 10.55
CA ARG A 323 -38.68 -5.08 10.14
C ARG A 323 -40.21 -4.94 10.08
N LYS A 324 -40.81 -4.12 10.95
CA LYS A 324 -42.26 -3.81 10.92
C LYS A 324 -42.57 -2.83 9.78
N ALA A 325 -43.60 -3.14 8.98
CA ALA A 325 -43.99 -2.33 7.83
C ALA A 325 -44.37 -0.90 8.22
N GLU A 326 -45.10 -0.73 9.33
CA GLU A 326 -45.52 0.56 9.87
C GLU A 326 -44.34 1.50 10.15
N ALA A 327 -43.32 1.03 10.90
CA ALA A 327 -42.16 1.84 11.24
C ALA A 327 -41.31 2.21 10.01
N ARG A 328 -41.28 1.33 8.99
CA ARG A 328 -40.58 1.56 7.73
C ARG A 328 -41.27 2.62 6.88
N ASN A 329 -42.61 2.56 6.82
CA ASN A 329 -43.42 3.52 6.09
C ASN A 329 -43.36 4.91 6.76
N GLU A 330 -43.40 4.95 8.09
CA GLU A 330 -43.28 6.19 8.83
C GLU A 330 -41.90 6.84 8.67
N PHE A 331 -40.81 6.06 8.74
CA PHE A 331 -39.47 6.56 8.47
C PHE A 331 -39.33 7.16 7.05
N ARG A 332 -39.87 6.47 6.03
CA ARG A 332 -39.86 6.96 4.64
C ARG A 332 -40.65 8.26 4.50
N ARG A 333 -41.84 8.33 5.10
CA ARG A 333 -42.71 9.52 5.08
C ARG A 333 -42.04 10.72 5.72
N LEU A 334 -41.46 10.55 6.92
CA LEU A 334 -40.77 11.62 7.64
C LEU A 334 -39.51 12.09 6.92
N THR A 335 -38.73 11.16 6.37
CA THR A 335 -37.54 11.48 5.59
C THR A 335 -37.91 12.29 4.34
N ALA A 336 -38.89 11.84 3.56
CA ALA A 336 -39.34 12.54 2.36
C ALA A 336 -39.90 13.94 2.68
N LYS A 337 -40.66 14.08 3.77
CA LYS A 337 -41.18 15.39 4.21
C LYS A 337 -40.04 16.35 4.56
N LYS A 338 -39.04 15.91 5.30
CA LYS A 338 -37.91 16.74 5.74
C LYS A 338 -36.92 17.02 4.60
N LEU A 339 -36.74 16.09 3.67
CA LEU A 339 -35.86 16.27 2.51
C LEU A 339 -36.35 17.42 1.61
N LYS A 340 -37.66 17.52 1.37
CA LYS A 340 -38.26 18.63 0.61
C LYS A 340 -37.97 20.02 1.19
N VAL A 341 -37.74 20.12 2.50
CA VAL A 341 -37.42 21.39 3.17
C VAL A 341 -35.97 21.82 2.88
N ILE A 342 -35.06 20.86 2.76
CA ILE A 342 -33.62 21.13 2.54
C ILE A 342 -33.21 21.04 1.06
N GLU A 343 -34.10 20.59 0.18
CA GLU A 343 -33.85 20.42 -1.26
C GLU A 343 -33.32 21.69 -1.97
N PRO A 344 -33.82 22.91 -1.67
CA PRO A 344 -33.23 24.14 -2.21
C PRO A 344 -31.81 24.40 -1.69
N PHE A 345 -31.52 24.04 -0.43
CA PHE A 345 -30.19 24.18 0.17
C PHE A 345 -29.19 23.17 -0.42
N LEU A 346 -29.63 21.94 -0.72
CA LEU A 346 -28.80 20.91 -1.35
C LEU A 346 -28.45 21.24 -2.82
N SER A 347 -29.33 21.97 -3.50
CA SER A 347 -29.20 22.37 -4.91
C SER A 347 -28.40 23.66 -5.13
N SER A 348 -27.97 24.33 -4.06
CA SER A 348 -27.13 25.53 -4.13
C SER A 348 -25.64 25.20 -4.27
N GLU A 349 -24.81 26.20 -4.59
CA GLU A 349 -23.34 26.08 -4.66
C GLU A 349 -22.64 25.96 -3.28
N ASN A 350 -23.36 25.51 -2.24
CA ASN A 350 -22.78 25.34 -0.92
C ASN A 350 -21.66 24.27 -0.91
N PRO A 351 -20.65 24.40 -0.04
CA PRO A 351 -19.60 23.39 0.12
C PRO A 351 -20.19 21.99 0.37
N MET A 352 -19.61 20.96 -0.25
CA MET A 352 -20.11 19.58 -0.18
C MET A 352 -20.27 19.09 1.27
N TYR A 353 -19.36 19.49 2.16
CA TYR A 353 -19.42 19.15 3.58
C TYR A 353 -20.69 19.66 4.28
N GLU A 354 -21.12 20.89 4.02
CA GLU A 354 -22.31 21.47 4.65
C GLU A 354 -23.60 20.83 4.15
N ARG A 355 -23.65 20.50 2.85
CA ARG A 355 -24.77 19.74 2.26
C ARG A 355 -24.88 18.35 2.89
N PHE A 356 -23.75 17.67 3.10
CA PHE A 356 -23.71 16.37 3.76
C PHE A 356 -24.14 16.44 5.24
N VAL A 357 -23.69 17.45 5.98
CA VAL A 357 -24.08 17.66 7.39
C VAL A 357 -25.60 17.88 7.50
N SER A 358 -26.17 18.73 6.64
CA SER A 358 -27.61 19.01 6.59
C SER A 358 -28.43 17.74 6.27
N LEU A 359 -28.02 16.99 5.23
CA LEU A 359 -28.65 15.73 4.87
C LEU A 359 -28.56 14.69 6.00
N SER A 360 -27.40 14.56 6.64
CA SER A 360 -27.20 13.65 7.76
C SER A 360 -28.05 14.03 8.97
N SER A 361 -28.29 15.32 9.22
CA SER A 361 -29.17 15.78 10.31
C SER A 361 -30.61 15.37 10.06
N VAL A 362 -31.11 15.58 8.83
CA VAL A 362 -32.47 15.20 8.44
C VAL A 362 -32.72 13.70 8.62
N LEU A 363 -31.77 12.87 8.17
CA LEU A 363 -31.86 11.41 8.33
C LEU A 363 -31.83 11.00 9.81
N TYR A 364 -30.99 11.64 10.61
CA TYR A 364 -30.87 11.35 12.04
C TYR A 364 -32.15 11.70 12.80
N GLU A 365 -32.75 12.85 12.54
CA GLU A 365 -34.02 13.27 13.15
C GLU A 365 -35.17 12.36 12.74
N ALA A 366 -35.27 12.01 11.46
CA ALA A 366 -36.29 11.09 10.97
C ALA A 366 -36.16 9.71 11.62
N ALA A 367 -34.93 9.22 11.80
CA ALA A 367 -34.66 7.95 12.48
C ALA A 367 -34.98 8.01 13.99
N ALA A 368 -34.69 9.13 14.65
CA ALA A 368 -35.02 9.33 16.05
C ALA A 368 -36.54 9.30 16.30
N GLN A 369 -37.32 9.94 15.43
CA GLN A 369 -38.78 9.98 15.55
C GLN A 369 -39.45 8.65 15.20
N SER A 370 -38.99 7.96 14.15
CA SER A 370 -39.64 6.73 13.68
C SER A 370 -39.15 5.45 14.38
N LEU A 371 -37.85 5.35 14.66
CA LEU A 371 -37.24 4.14 15.22
C LEU A 371 -37.06 4.27 16.75
N GLY A 372 -36.80 5.47 17.24
CA GLY A 372 -36.38 5.69 18.61
C GLY A 372 -35.02 5.05 18.91
N TYR A 373 -34.57 5.22 20.15
CA TYR A 373 -33.27 4.75 20.60
C TYR A 373 -33.37 3.38 21.29
N ARG A 374 -32.32 2.57 21.18
CA ARG A 374 -32.20 1.30 21.91
C ARG A 374 -32.00 1.60 23.40
N GLY A 375 -32.81 0.98 24.27
CA GLY A 375 -32.62 1.05 25.72
C GLY A 375 -31.26 0.48 26.13
N ARG A 376 -30.57 1.16 27.06
CA ARG A 376 -29.29 0.69 27.63
C ARG A 376 -29.59 -0.44 28.62
N LYS A 377 -28.82 -1.54 28.58
CA LYS A 377 -29.01 -2.71 29.46
C LYS A 377 -28.39 -2.55 30.85
N HIS A 378 -27.61 -1.50 31.08
CA HIS A 378 -27.08 -1.14 32.40
C HIS A 378 -27.63 0.21 32.81
N GLN A 379 -28.24 0.29 34.01
CA GLN A 379 -28.55 1.55 34.66
C GLN A 379 -27.23 2.21 35.04
N ASN A 380 -26.92 3.35 34.44
CA ASN A 380 -25.93 4.24 35.04
C ASN A 380 -26.64 4.95 36.20
N TRP A 381 -26.02 4.95 37.37
CA TRP A 381 -26.56 5.53 38.61
C TRP A 381 -26.87 7.04 38.52
N PHE A 382 -26.39 7.70 37.45
CA PHE A 382 -26.55 9.13 37.17
C PHE A 382 -27.22 9.38 35.80
N ASP A 383 -28.19 8.56 35.40
CA ASP A 383 -28.97 8.85 34.19
C ASP A 383 -29.98 9.99 34.43
N GLU A 384 -29.96 11.00 33.56
CA GLU A 384 -30.86 12.18 33.48
C GLU A 384 -32.35 11.84 33.24
N ASN A 385 -32.76 10.57 33.39
CA ASN A 385 -34.13 10.09 33.17
C ASN A 385 -34.88 9.79 34.47
N SER A 386 -34.29 10.07 35.64
CA SER A 386 -35.00 10.00 36.92
C SER A 386 -35.45 11.40 37.29
N ASP A 387 -36.75 11.67 37.18
CA ASP A 387 -37.35 12.97 37.55
C ASP A 387 -36.95 13.40 38.97
N THR A 388 -36.72 12.41 39.85
CA THR A 388 -36.26 12.59 41.24
C THR A 388 -34.81 13.08 41.32
N ILE A 389 -33.91 12.56 40.48
CA ILE A 389 -32.51 13.00 40.44
C ILE A 389 -32.40 14.37 39.78
N THR A 390 -33.20 14.64 38.74
CA THR A 390 -33.24 15.95 38.07
C THR A 390 -33.68 17.04 39.03
N THR A 391 -34.73 16.80 39.83
CA THR A 391 -35.18 17.75 40.86
C THR A 391 -34.13 17.98 41.95
N LEU A 392 -33.41 16.95 42.37
CA LEU A 392 -32.32 17.08 43.35
C LEU A 392 -31.13 17.88 42.79
N LEU A 393 -30.79 17.69 41.51
CA LEU A 393 -29.74 18.45 40.83
C LEU A 393 -30.14 19.92 40.64
N GLU A 394 -31.41 20.20 40.34
CA GLU A 394 -31.93 21.57 40.26
C GLU A 394 -31.91 22.27 41.61
N HIS A 395 -32.28 21.58 42.69
CA HIS A 395 -32.14 22.10 44.05
C HIS A 395 -30.68 22.41 44.41
N MET A 396 -29.75 21.52 44.06
CA MET A 396 -28.32 21.72 44.29
C MET A 396 -27.79 22.92 43.48
N HIS A 397 -28.17 23.05 42.22
CA HIS A 397 -27.76 24.17 41.36
C HIS A 397 -28.37 25.50 41.82
N GLN A 398 -29.61 25.50 42.30
CA GLN A 398 -30.21 26.68 42.92
C GLN A 398 -29.48 27.09 44.19
N ALA A 399 -29.21 26.14 45.09
CA ALA A 399 -28.44 26.41 46.32
C ALA A 399 -27.07 26.99 46.00
N HIS A 400 -26.35 26.40 45.04
CA HIS A 400 -25.04 26.88 44.61
C HIS A 400 -25.08 28.27 43.97
N ARG A 401 -26.10 28.58 43.15
CA ARG A 401 -26.31 29.93 42.58
C ARG A 401 -26.62 30.96 43.66
N VAL A 402 -27.37 30.59 44.70
CA VAL A 402 -27.60 31.45 45.86
C VAL A 402 -26.30 31.69 46.62
N THR A 403 -25.45 30.68 46.77
CA THR A 403 -24.11 30.85 47.38
C THR A 403 -23.23 31.78 46.55
N LEU A 404 -23.23 31.63 45.23
CA LEU A 404 -22.44 32.45 44.31
C LEU A 404 -22.93 33.91 44.27
N ASN A 405 -24.24 34.14 44.36
CA ASN A 405 -24.83 35.49 44.37
C ASN A 405 -24.72 36.19 45.73
N ASN A 406 -24.51 35.44 46.83
CA ASN A 406 -24.30 35.98 48.17
C ASN A 406 -22.82 36.27 48.49
N LEU A 407 -21.90 36.17 47.52
CA LEU A 407 -20.47 36.47 47.71
C LEU A 407 -20.15 37.96 47.95
N THR A 408 -21.14 38.83 48.14
CA THR A 408 -20.94 40.23 48.59
C THR A 408 -21.32 40.53 50.03
N SER A 409 -21.68 39.53 50.86
CA SER A 409 -21.70 39.73 52.32
C SER A 409 -20.86 38.65 53.00
N GLY A 410 -19.70 39.07 53.50
CA GLY A 410 -18.83 38.26 54.33
C GLY A 410 -19.52 37.76 55.60
N ASN A 411 -19.01 36.62 56.08
CA ASN A 411 -19.40 35.83 57.25
C ASN A 411 -20.59 34.89 57.04
N LEU A 412 -20.30 33.60 56.87
CA LEU A 412 -21.00 32.48 57.52
C LEU A 412 -20.36 31.14 57.06
N TRP A 413 -19.27 30.74 57.73
CA TRP A 413 -18.87 29.34 57.83
C TRP A 413 -18.91 28.94 59.31
N GLN A 414 -20.13 28.82 59.85
CA GLN A 414 -20.37 28.04 61.04
C GLN A 414 -21.62 27.19 60.79
N GLN A 415 -21.45 25.88 60.99
CA GLN A 415 -22.39 24.78 60.78
C GLN A 415 -22.44 24.23 59.35
N TRP A 416 -21.42 23.43 58.99
CA TRP A 416 -21.56 22.04 58.55
C TRP A 416 -20.30 21.27 58.98
#